data_AF-A0A8J3QEG8-F1
#
_entry.id   AF-A0A8J3QEG8-F1
#
_cell.length_a   1.000
_cell.length_b   1.000
_cell.length_c   1.000
_cell.angle_alpha   90.00
_cell.angle_beta   90.00
_cell.angle_gamma   90.00
#
_symmetry.space_group_name_H-M   'P 1'
#
loop_
_entity.id
_entity.type
_entity.pdbx_description
1 polymer ?
#
loop_
_entity_poly.entity_id
_entity_poly.type
_entity_poly.pdbx_seq_one_letter_code
_entity_poly.pdbx_strand_id
1 'polypeptide(L)'
;MTSWTPPLQLDARSDRCHLTLEGVTYGNGETLQEAGNDLLVRLHDLALGLRRGDHRAAVGPWRADPRVYGFLWELGEIAARGGDLRERVFGGE
;
A
#
# COMPACT_ATOMS: atom_id res chain seq x y z
N MET A 1 9.72 11.05 -14.44
CA MET A 1 10.53 9.96 -13.84
C MET A 1 9.54 9.05 -13.16
N THR A 2 9.39 7.82 -13.62
CA THR A 2 8.48 6.84 -13.00
C THR A 2 9.05 6.44 -11.64
N SER A 3 8.40 6.86 -10.56
CA SER A 3 8.73 6.37 -9.22
C SER A 3 8.46 4.87 -9.16
N TRP A 4 9.38 4.11 -8.59
CA TRP A 4 9.23 2.67 -8.43
C TRP A 4 7.98 2.33 -7.59
N THR A 5 7.21 1.32 -8.01
CA THR A 5 6.04 0.79 -7.29
C THR A 5 6.28 -0.70 -7.01
N PRO A 6 5.99 -1.19 -5.80
CA PRO A 6 6.03 -2.63 -5.55
C PRO A 6 5.05 -3.37 -6.47
N PRO A 7 5.38 -4.59 -6.92
CA PRO A 7 4.48 -5.34 -7.78
C PRO A 7 3.16 -5.64 -7.05
N LEU A 8 2.07 -5.48 -7.80
CA LEU A 8 0.71 -5.76 -7.35
C LEU A 8 0.29 -7.12 -7.90
N GLN A 9 -0.08 -8.04 -7.01
CA GLN A 9 -0.49 -9.40 -7.36
C GLN A 9 -1.95 -9.63 -6.98
N LEU A 10 -2.74 -10.12 -7.93
CA LEU A 10 -4.14 -10.49 -7.71
C LEU A 10 -4.25 -12.03 -7.64
N ASP A 11 -4.79 -12.54 -6.54
CA ASP A 11 -5.34 -13.90 -6.45
C ASP A 11 -6.87 -13.78 -6.38
N ALA A 12 -7.54 -14.15 -7.48
CA ALA A 12 -9.00 -14.14 -7.57
C ALA A 12 -9.53 -15.57 -7.49
N ARG A 13 -10.43 -15.80 -6.54
CA ARG A 13 -11.23 -17.02 -6.36
C ARG A 13 -12.70 -16.69 -6.61
N SER A 14 -13.53 -17.71 -6.85
CA SER A 14 -14.94 -17.53 -7.23
C SER A 14 -15.79 -16.71 -6.25
N ASP A 15 -15.36 -16.55 -5.00
CA ASP A 15 -16.06 -15.82 -3.93
C ASP A 15 -15.23 -14.65 -3.36
N ARG A 16 -13.94 -14.55 -3.68
CA ARG A 16 -13.01 -13.62 -3.01
C ARG A 16 -11.90 -13.15 -3.92
N CYS A 17 -11.52 -11.89 -3.77
CA CYS A 17 -10.31 -11.30 -4.29
C CYS A 17 -9.33 -11.02 -3.17
N HIS A 18 -8.08 -11.44 -3.37
CA HIS A 18 -6.94 -11.10 -2.53
C HIS A 18 -5.93 -10.31 -3.37
N LEU A 19 -5.61 -9.10 -2.94
CA LEU A 19 -4.73 -8.19 -3.66
C LEU A 19 -3.51 -7.88 -2.80
N THR A 20 -2.34 -8.36 -3.22
CA THR A 20 -1.08 -8.22 -2.48
C THR A 20 -0.23 -7.14 -3.10
N LEU A 21 0.25 -6.20 -2.28
CA LEU A 21 1.35 -5.30 -2.64
C LEU A 21 2.63 -5.87 -2.03
N GLU A 22 3.49 -6.43 -2.87
CA GLU A 22 4.63 -7.25 -2.44
C GLU A 22 5.54 -6.51 -1.45
N GLY A 23 5.86 -7.19 -0.33
CA GLY A 23 6.72 -6.64 0.71
C GLY A 23 6.07 -5.57 1.60
N VAL A 24 4.80 -5.21 1.36
CA VAL A 24 4.09 -4.16 2.11
C VAL A 24 2.89 -4.71 2.89
N THR A 25 1.81 -5.01 2.20
CA THR A 25 0.52 -5.40 2.79
C THR A 25 -0.39 -6.00 1.72
N TYR A 26 -1.59 -6.42 2.10
CA TYR A 26 -2.58 -6.99 1.21
C TYR A 26 -3.98 -6.43 1.54
N GLY A 27 -4.88 -6.50 0.57
CA GLY A 27 -6.30 -6.22 0.72
C GLY A 27 -7.18 -7.41 0.34
N ASN A 28 -8.35 -7.54 0.95
CA ASN A 28 -9.34 -8.58 0.65
C ASN A 28 -10.72 -7.98 0.37
N GLY A 29 -11.51 -8.68 -0.44
CA GLY A 29 -12.91 -8.34 -0.70
C GLY A 29 -13.62 -9.45 -1.47
N GLU A 30 -14.95 -9.36 -1.59
CA GLU A 30 -15.72 -10.24 -2.47
C GLU A 30 -15.49 -9.83 -3.95
N THR A 31 -15.16 -8.56 -4.16
CA THR A 31 -14.80 -8.00 -5.46
C THR A 31 -13.37 -7.45 -5.50
N LEU A 32 -12.83 -7.27 -6.71
CA LEU A 32 -11.53 -6.62 -6.92
C LEU A 32 -11.53 -5.18 -6.38
N GLN A 33 -12.64 -4.46 -6.52
CA GLN A 33 -12.77 -3.09 -6.03
C GLN A 33 -12.70 -3.04 -4.50
N GLU A 34 -13.36 -3.97 -3.81
CA GLU A 34 -13.29 -4.07 -2.35
C GLU A 34 -11.90 -4.46 -1.86
N ALA A 35 -11.26 -5.44 -2.51
CA ALA A 35 -9.87 -5.80 -2.22
C ALA A 35 -8.91 -4.63 -2.43
N GLY A 36 -9.12 -3.84 -3.49
CA GLY A 36 -8.37 -2.60 -3.72
C GLY A 36 -8.62 -1.55 -2.64
N ASN A 37 -9.85 -1.40 -2.17
CA ASN A 37 -10.19 -0.46 -1.10
C ASN A 37 -9.60 -0.87 0.25
N ASP A 38 -9.72 -2.15 0.64
CA ASP A 38 -9.08 -2.69 1.85
C ASP A 38 -7.55 -2.52 1.80
N LEU A 39 -6.94 -2.76 0.63
CA LEU A 39 -5.51 -2.51 0.42
C LEU A 39 -5.15 -1.04 0.68
N LEU A 40 -5.91 -0.09 0.11
CA LEU A 40 -5.66 1.34 0.28
C LEU A 40 -5.81 1.80 1.74
N VAL A 41 -6.84 1.31 2.45
CA VAL A 41 -7.05 1.64 3.87
C VAL A 41 -5.85 1.20 4.71
N ARG A 42 -5.36 -0.03 4.49
CA ARG A 42 -4.19 -0.56 5.19
C ARG A 42 -2.91 0.19 4.84
N LEU A 43 -2.73 0.55 3.57
CA LEU A 43 -1.59 1.36 3.12
C LEU A 43 -1.60 2.74 3.77
N HIS A 44 -2.76 3.38 3.84
CA HIS A 44 -2.91 4.68 4.46
C HIS A 44 -2.56 4.64 5.96
N ASP A 45 -3.04 3.63 6.69
CA ASP A 45 -2.68 3.42 8.09
C ASP A 45 -1.17 3.20 8.29
N LEU A 46 -0.56 2.34 7.47
CA LEU A 46 0.89 2.09 7.49
C LEU A 46 1.71 3.35 7.19
N ALA A 47 1.33 4.11 6.15
CA ALA A 47 2.02 5.33 5.74
C ALA A 47 1.96 6.42 6.83
N LEU A 48 0.79 6.61 7.44
CA LEU A 48 0.62 7.54 8.56
C LEU A 48 1.36 7.07 9.82
N GLY A 49 1.29 5.78 10.14
CA GLY A 49 2.00 5.18 11.26
C GLY A 49 3.51 5.35 11.14
N LEU A 50 4.06 5.07 9.95
CA LEU A 50 5.47 5.28 9.63
C LEU A 50 5.90 6.73 9.85
N ARG A 51 5.12 7.69 9.33
CA ARG A 51 5.42 9.12 9.45
C ARG A 51 5.37 9.62 10.89
N ARG A 52 4.47 9.08 11.71
CA ARG A 52 4.35 9.40 13.15
C ARG A 52 5.43 8.74 14.00
N GLY A 53 6.25 7.86 13.42
CA GLY A 53 7.24 7.08 14.16
C GLY A 53 6.64 5.98 15.02
N ASP A 54 5.45 5.45 14.64
CA ASP A 54 4.79 4.40 15.41
C ASP A 54 5.60 3.10 15.40
N HIS A 55 5.75 2.48 16.58
CA HIS A 55 6.60 1.31 16.79
C HIS A 55 6.08 0.06 16.07
N ARG A 56 4.78 -0.05 15.78
CA ARG A 56 4.23 -1.16 14.97
C ARG A 56 4.60 -1.03 13.49
N ALA A 57 4.65 0.19 12.97
CA ALA A 57 5.19 0.44 11.63
C ALA A 57 6.72 0.23 11.56
N ALA A 58 7.41 0.32 12.71
CA ALA A 58 8.86 0.19 12.82
C ALA A 58 9.40 -1.26 12.79
N VAL A 59 8.53 -2.28 12.86
CA VAL A 59 8.94 -3.71 12.93
C VAL A 59 8.53 -4.53 11.69
N GLY A 60 7.95 -3.91 10.66
CA GLY A 60 7.51 -4.65 9.48
C GLY A 60 8.63 -5.05 8.51
N PRO A 61 8.40 -6.09 7.69
CA PRO A 61 9.38 -6.63 6.73
C PRO A 61 9.83 -5.58 5.68
N TRP A 62 9.02 -4.55 5.42
CA TRP A 62 9.36 -3.44 4.53
C TRP A 62 10.61 -2.64 4.92
N ARG A 63 11.04 -2.63 6.19
CA ARG A 63 12.27 -1.91 6.57
C ARG A 63 13.55 -2.53 5.98
N ALA A 64 13.52 -3.81 5.63
CA ALA A 64 14.68 -4.48 5.05
C ALA A 64 14.90 -4.11 3.57
N ASP A 65 13.85 -3.68 2.85
CA ASP A 65 13.95 -3.23 1.47
C ASP A 65 13.86 -1.68 1.39
N PRO A 66 14.95 -0.98 1.05
CA PRO A 66 14.97 0.48 1.04
C PRO A 66 14.05 1.09 -0.02
N ARG A 67 13.69 0.35 -1.08
CA ARG A 67 12.75 0.82 -2.10
C ARG A 67 11.34 0.82 -1.53
N VAL A 68 10.98 -0.24 -0.80
CA VAL A 68 9.70 -0.34 -0.10
C VAL A 68 9.57 0.78 0.95
N TYR A 69 10.62 1.02 1.72
CA TYR A 69 10.63 2.14 2.67
C TYR A 69 10.44 3.49 1.98
N GLY A 70 11.17 3.76 0.89
CA GLY A 70 11.03 5.00 0.12
C GLY A 70 9.62 5.20 -0.46
N PHE A 71 9.02 4.12 -0.96
CA PHE A 71 7.63 4.09 -1.42
C PHE A 71 6.64 4.45 -0.29
N LEU A 72 6.75 3.80 0.87
CA LEU A 72 5.87 4.09 2.03
C LEU A 72 6.05 5.51 2.54
N TRP A 73 7.27 6.05 2.52
CA TRP A 73 7.55 7.43 2.88
C TRP A 73 6.84 8.41 1.93
N GLU A 74 6.91 8.15 0.62
CA GLU A 74 6.20 8.94 -0.40
C GLU A 74 4.68 8.88 -0.21
N LEU A 75 4.11 7.71 0.09
CA LEU A 75 2.69 7.60 0.44
C LEU A 75 2.35 8.40 1.70
N GLY A 76 3.24 8.42 2.70
CA GLY A 76 3.08 9.20 3.91
C GLY A 76 3.04 10.71 3.65
N GLU A 77 3.86 11.19 2.70
CA GLU A 77 3.84 12.57 2.23
C GLU A 77 2.54 12.92 1.48
N ILE A 78 2.04 12.03 0.63
CA ILE A 78 0.77 12.21 -0.08
C ILE A 78 -0.40 12.26 0.92
N ALA A 79 -0.47 11.28 1.83
CA ALA A 79 -1.52 11.19 2.84
C ALA A 79 -1.51 12.41 3.79
N ALA A 80 -0.33 12.89 4.20
CA ALA A 80 -0.19 14.07 5.05
C ALA A 80 -0.70 15.36 4.39
N ARG A 81 -0.71 15.42 3.05
CA ARG A 81 -1.24 16.54 2.26
C ARG A 81 -2.73 16.37 1.93
N GLY A 82 -3.36 15.29 2.38
CA GLY A 82 -4.73 14.94 2.03
C GLY A 82 -4.89 14.48 0.58
N GLY A 83 -3.81 14.04 -0.07
CA GLY A 83 -3.82 13.53 -1.43
C GLY A 83 -4.36 12.10 -1.52
N ASP A 84 -4.78 11.72 -2.72
CA ASP A 84 -5.31 10.39 -2.99
C ASP A 84 -4.18 9.39 -3.30
N LEU A 85 -4.16 8.25 -2.60
CA LEU A 85 -3.13 7.22 -2.77
C LEU A 85 -3.41 6.31 -3.97
N ARG A 86 -4.64 6.31 -4.52
CA ARG A 86 -5.05 5.39 -5.58
C ARG A 86 -4.23 5.58 -6.84
N GLU A 87 -4.06 6.84 -7.27
CA GLU A 87 -3.26 7.19 -8.45
C GLU A 87 -1.82 6.70 -8.31
N ARG A 88 -1.25 6.78 -7.10
CA ARG A 88 0.12 6.37 -6.86
C ARG A 88 0.30 4.84 -6.81
N VAL A 89 -0.68 4.13 -6.26
CA VAL A 89 -0.62 2.68 -6.03
C VAL A 89 -1.02 1.88 -7.27
N PHE A 90 -2.07 2.29 -7.97
CA PHE A 90 -2.58 1.56 -9.15
C PHE A 90 -2.12 2.17 -10.49
N GLY A 91 -1.47 3.33 -10.46
CA GLY A 91 -1.12 4.10 -11.64
C GLY A 91 -2.27 5.00 -12.09
N GLY A 92 -1.93 6.19 -12.56
CA GLY A 92 -2.77 6.98 -13.46
C GLY A 92 -2.38 6.67 -14.89
N GLU A 93 -3.37 6.60 -15.78
CA GLU A 93 -3.20 6.35 -17.23
C GLU A 93 -2.15 7.25 -17.90
#